data_AF-A0A6P4EPS2-F1
#
_entry.id   AF-A0A6P4EPS2-F1
#
_cell.length_a   1.000
_cell.length_b   1.000
_cell.length_c   1.000
_cell.angle_alpha   90.00
_cell.angle_beta   90.00
_cell.angle_gamma   90.00
#
_symmetry.space_group_name_H-M   'P 1'
#
loop_
_entity.id
_entity.type
_entity.pdbx_description
1 polymer ?
#
loop_
_entity_poly.entity_id
_entity_poly.type
_entity_poly.pdbx_seq_one_letter_code
_entity_poly.pdbx_strand_id
1 'polypeptide(L)'
;MASNSNRSQQSDNQVTRITSDMVNQLQPSSKEVESKVETIPSVSEWLAPQLMIVFEDGDLHSARQQLLESLQNPFAEGSVAVLVIQESIADQFVGLVAQDLRSLPKQVAKNPSFISTLAKIDQLKAKVVKGVGLKADESPLLVYDCVHSFLGTGATGVVTLHTFRTAKEAGQLAKRDLLPYGQVSVWNEKLACAYELIPLLPSAIVALNCFNPDLSPIQKAFEGDRNDVALVKNYHYESLVVGAKRRIIVFPVGTIFAN
;
A
#
# COMPACT_ATOMS: atom_id res chain seq x y z
N MET A 1 58.38 37.03 21.02
CA MET A 1 59.35 37.26 19.91
C MET A 1 60.49 36.26 20.06
N ALA A 2 61.07 35.84 18.92
CA ALA A 2 62.07 34.78 18.71
C ALA A 2 61.50 33.35 18.78
N SER A 3 61.23 32.67 17.66
CA SER A 3 62.16 32.06 16.67
C SER A 3 62.87 30.82 17.22
N ASN A 4 62.55 29.63 16.69
CA ASN A 4 63.50 28.89 15.87
C ASN A 4 62.95 27.58 15.29
N SER A 5 63.32 27.38 14.03
CA SER A 5 63.05 26.28 13.12
C SER A 5 64.00 25.09 13.32
N ASN A 6 63.56 23.89 12.92
CA ASN A 6 64.17 22.97 11.92
C ASN A 6 64.17 21.47 12.30
N ARG A 7 63.32 20.72 11.58
CA ARG A 7 63.64 19.66 10.60
C ARG A 7 64.85 18.72 10.83
N SER A 8 64.56 17.40 10.96
CA SER A 8 64.99 16.27 10.07
C SER A 8 64.69 14.91 10.75
N GLN A 9 63.99 13.96 10.08
CA GLN A 9 64.46 12.63 9.58
C GLN A 9 65.00 11.68 10.69
N GLN A 10 64.72 10.38 10.80
CA GLN A 10 64.35 9.32 9.85
C GLN A 10 64.01 8.02 10.65
N SER A 11 63.15 7.17 10.08
CA SER A 11 63.08 5.68 10.15
C SER A 11 63.40 4.90 11.44
N ASP A 12 62.47 4.03 11.86
CA ASP A 12 62.79 2.61 11.99
C ASP A 12 61.58 1.67 11.95
N ASN A 13 61.75 0.58 11.22
CA ASN A 13 60.82 -0.54 11.03
C ASN A 13 60.60 -1.31 12.34
N GLN A 14 59.35 -1.46 12.77
CA GLN A 14 58.95 -2.55 13.67
C GLN A 14 57.86 -3.39 13.03
N VAL A 15 58.25 -4.59 12.60
CA VAL A 15 57.36 -5.69 12.22
C VAL A 15 56.61 -6.15 13.47
N THR A 16 55.30 -5.86 13.55
CA THR A 16 54.46 -6.32 14.65
C THR A 16 54.12 -7.80 14.42
N ARG A 17 54.77 -8.71 15.16
CA ARG A 17 54.37 -10.12 15.23
C ARG A 17 53.04 -10.22 15.98
N ILE A 18 51.99 -10.67 15.30
CA ILE A 18 50.70 -10.97 15.93
C ILE A 18 50.84 -12.31 16.67
N THR A 19 50.76 -12.29 17.99
CA THR A 19 50.72 -13.50 18.82
C THR A 19 49.26 -13.92 19.07
N SER A 20 49.02 -15.22 19.26
CA SER A 20 47.68 -15.82 19.40
C SER A 20 46.84 -15.24 20.55
N ASP A 21 47.48 -14.59 21.53
CA ASP A 21 46.81 -13.96 22.66
C ASP A 21 46.15 -12.61 22.31
N MET A 22 46.54 -11.97 21.20
CA MET A 22 45.94 -10.71 20.73
C MET A 22 44.56 -10.89 20.06
N VAL A 23 44.15 -12.13 19.77
CA VAL A 23 42.89 -12.44 19.09
C VAL A 23 41.72 -12.60 20.07
N ASN A 24 41.98 -12.79 21.36
CA ASN A 24 40.93 -13.11 22.35
C ASN A 24 40.54 -11.94 23.29
N GLN A 25 41.04 -10.72 23.05
CA GLN A 25 40.74 -9.55 23.91
C GLN A 25 40.36 -8.27 23.15
N LEU A 26 39.61 -8.40 22.05
CA LEU A 26 38.96 -7.25 21.42
C LEU A 26 37.60 -6.98 22.10
N GLN A 27 37.62 -6.24 23.21
CA GLN A 27 36.44 -5.51 23.69
C GLN A 27 36.32 -4.21 22.90
N PRO A 28 35.20 -3.94 22.19
CA PRO A 28 35.01 -2.65 21.55
C PRO A 28 34.58 -1.61 22.58
N SER A 29 35.49 -0.66 22.85
CA SER A 29 35.17 0.63 23.44
C SER A 29 34.41 1.48 22.42
N SER A 30 33.39 2.17 22.92
CA SER A 30 32.42 2.97 22.20
C SER A 30 33.01 4.21 21.50
N LYS A 31 32.73 4.36 20.19
CA LYS A 31 32.26 5.56 19.47
C LYS A 31 32.71 5.51 18.01
N GLU A 32 31.81 5.19 17.09
CA GLU A 32 31.90 5.64 15.70
C GLU A 32 30.55 5.47 14.98
N VAL A 33 29.96 6.63 14.66
CA VAL A 33 29.08 6.97 13.53
C VAL A 33 28.15 5.86 13.03
N GLU A 34 26.90 5.90 13.49
CA GLU A 34 25.75 5.23 12.85
C GLU A 34 25.57 5.79 11.42
N SER A 35 26.24 5.16 10.45
CA SER A 35 25.72 5.15 9.09
C SER A 35 24.46 4.28 9.12
N LYS A 36 23.32 4.94 8.95
CA LYS A 36 21.99 4.31 8.89
C LYS A 36 21.90 3.46 7.64
N VAL A 37 22.52 2.28 7.67
CA VAL A 37 22.27 1.21 6.71
C VAL A 37 20.92 0.62 7.10
N GLU A 38 19.87 1.09 6.42
CA GLU A 38 18.54 0.51 6.50
C GLU A 38 18.64 -0.98 6.17
N THR A 39 18.58 -1.78 7.23
CA THR A 39 18.57 -3.22 7.17
C THR A 39 17.25 -3.61 6.52
N ILE A 40 17.31 -4.27 5.36
CA ILE A 40 16.13 -4.77 4.66
C ILE A 40 15.36 -5.67 5.64
N PRO A 41 14.09 -5.37 5.98
CA PRO A 41 13.32 -6.24 6.87
C PRO A 41 13.13 -7.61 6.21
N SER A 42 13.73 -8.63 6.82
CA SER A 42 13.43 -10.02 6.53
C SER A 42 12.01 -10.33 7.03
N VAL A 43 11.12 -10.67 6.09
CA VAL A 43 9.65 -10.68 6.21
C VAL A 43 9.09 -9.26 6.17
N SER A 44 8.81 -8.78 4.95
CA SER A 44 8.09 -7.53 4.75
C SER A 44 6.68 -7.72 5.28
N GLU A 45 6.43 -7.32 6.52
CA GLU A 45 5.08 -7.14 7.03
C GLU A 45 4.37 -6.18 6.08
N TRP A 46 3.36 -6.67 5.37
CA TRP A 46 2.60 -5.84 4.46
C TRP A 46 1.77 -4.88 5.30
N LEU A 47 2.23 -3.63 5.38
CA LEU A 47 1.64 -2.61 6.23
C LEU A 47 0.29 -2.19 5.64
N ALA A 48 -0.77 -2.76 6.22
CA ALA A 48 -2.15 -2.32 6.03
C ALA A 48 -2.60 -2.27 4.55
N PRO A 49 -2.62 -3.40 3.81
CA PRO A 49 -3.14 -3.44 2.44
C PRO A 49 -4.55 -2.86 2.36
N GLN A 50 -4.92 -2.35 1.18
CA GLN A 50 -6.25 -1.78 0.98
C GLN A 50 -7.09 -2.51 -0.04
N LEU A 51 -8.38 -2.53 0.23
CA LEU A 51 -9.42 -2.93 -0.70
C LEU A 51 -10.05 -1.67 -1.28
N MET A 52 -10.12 -1.59 -2.60
CA MET A 52 -10.78 -0.52 -3.32
C MET A 52 -12.02 -1.07 -4.02
N ILE A 53 -13.18 -0.45 -3.82
CA ILE A 53 -14.45 -0.83 -4.43
C ILE A 53 -14.96 0.34 -5.26
N VAL A 54 -15.21 0.13 -6.56
CA VAL A 54 -15.61 1.20 -7.49
C VAL A 54 -16.95 0.88 -8.15
N PHE A 55 -17.92 1.77 -7.94
CA PHE A 55 -19.24 1.72 -8.58
C PHE A 55 -19.28 2.64 -9.79
N GLU A 56 -20.25 2.42 -10.68
CA GLU A 56 -20.46 3.23 -11.87
C GLU A 56 -20.83 4.69 -11.56
N ASP A 57 -21.53 4.91 -10.43
CA ASP A 57 -21.87 6.24 -9.93
C ASP A 57 -20.76 6.86 -9.07
N GLY A 58 -19.55 6.30 -9.02
CA GLY A 58 -18.44 6.86 -8.25
C GLY A 58 -17.65 7.92 -9.01
N ASP A 59 -16.86 8.72 -8.30
CA ASP A 59 -15.82 9.55 -8.92
C ASP A 59 -14.69 8.68 -9.51
N LEU A 60 -14.88 8.25 -10.75
CA LEU A 60 -13.93 7.41 -11.48
C LEU A 60 -12.57 8.09 -11.69
N HIS A 61 -12.54 9.42 -11.77
CA HIS A 61 -11.29 10.14 -11.99
C HIS A 61 -10.40 10.04 -10.75
N SER A 62 -10.93 10.43 -9.58
CA SER A 62 -10.21 10.38 -8.32
C SER A 62 -9.87 8.93 -7.94
N ALA A 63 -10.80 8.00 -8.12
CA ALA A 63 -10.57 6.57 -7.95
C ALA A 63 -9.36 6.09 -8.76
N ARG A 64 -9.31 6.43 -10.05
CA ARG A 64 -8.20 6.06 -10.93
C ARG A 64 -6.87 6.63 -10.45
N GLN A 65 -6.81 7.89 -10.05
CA GLN A 65 -5.56 8.50 -9.56
C GLN A 65 -5.01 7.74 -8.35
N GLN A 66 -5.87 7.41 -7.38
CA GLN A 66 -5.46 6.65 -6.19
C GLN A 66 -4.97 5.24 -6.53
N LEU A 67 -5.65 4.57 -7.48
CA LEU A 67 -5.21 3.26 -7.96
C LEU A 67 -3.86 3.34 -8.68
N LEU A 68 -3.63 4.35 -9.51
CA LEU A 68 -2.38 4.55 -10.24
C LEU A 68 -1.20 4.74 -9.28
N GLU A 69 -1.37 5.53 -8.21
CA GLU A 69 -0.35 5.72 -7.18
C GLU A 69 0.03 4.40 -6.51
N SER A 70 -0.98 3.59 -6.14
CA SER A 70 -0.77 2.26 -5.56
C SER A 70 -0.10 1.29 -6.53
N LEU A 71 -0.49 1.30 -7.80
CA LEU A 71 0.11 0.44 -8.83
C LEU A 71 1.58 0.77 -9.08
N GLN A 72 1.98 2.03 -8.94
CA GLN A 72 3.38 2.44 -9.09
C GLN A 72 4.24 2.09 -7.89
N ASN A 73 3.65 2.06 -6.69
CA ASN A 73 4.34 1.74 -5.44
C ASN A 73 3.61 0.63 -4.65
N PRO A 74 3.45 -0.58 -5.21
CA PRO A 74 2.56 -1.61 -4.66
C PRO A 74 3.02 -2.21 -3.32
N PHE A 75 4.23 -1.86 -2.87
CA PHE A 75 4.80 -2.24 -1.58
C PHE A 75 4.71 -1.14 -0.52
N ALA A 76 4.22 0.05 -0.87
CA ALA A 76 4.04 1.13 0.10
C ALA A 76 2.92 0.79 1.09
N GLU A 77 3.03 1.34 2.30
CA GLU A 77 1.97 1.26 3.30
C GLU A 77 0.65 1.80 2.75
N GLY A 78 -0.44 1.09 3.03
CA GLY A 78 -1.75 1.50 2.55
C GLY A 78 -1.97 1.34 1.04
N SER A 79 -1.09 0.65 0.31
CA SER A 79 -1.30 0.43 -1.12
C SER A 79 -2.53 -0.45 -1.37
N VAL A 80 -3.25 -0.16 -2.45
CA VAL A 80 -4.33 -1.02 -2.93
C VAL A 80 -3.75 -2.39 -3.29
N ALA A 81 -4.35 -3.42 -2.70
CA ALA A 81 -4.06 -4.82 -2.92
C ALA A 81 -5.08 -5.46 -3.88
N VAL A 82 -6.35 -5.08 -3.69
CA VAL A 82 -7.49 -5.67 -4.36
C VAL A 82 -8.40 -4.56 -4.85
N LEU A 83 -8.76 -4.63 -6.13
CA LEU A 83 -9.77 -3.79 -6.77
C LEU A 83 -11.02 -4.63 -7.06
N VAL A 84 -12.17 -4.15 -6.61
CA VAL A 84 -13.48 -4.71 -6.92
C VAL A 84 -14.26 -3.64 -7.69
N ILE A 85 -14.58 -3.87 -8.95
CA ILE A 85 -15.15 -2.85 -9.84
C ILE A 85 -16.46 -3.30 -10.47
N GLN A 86 -17.42 -2.39 -10.63
CA GLN A 86 -18.70 -2.71 -11.24
C GLN A 86 -18.51 -3.08 -12.72
N GLU A 87 -19.11 -4.18 -13.15
CA GLU A 87 -18.91 -4.77 -14.49
C GLU A 87 -19.19 -3.77 -15.62
N SER A 88 -20.20 -2.90 -15.46
CA SER A 88 -20.61 -1.89 -16.46
C SER A 88 -19.51 -0.88 -16.82
N ILE A 89 -18.55 -0.64 -15.92
CA ILE A 89 -17.46 0.33 -16.12
C ILE A 89 -16.07 -0.31 -16.21
N ALA A 90 -15.96 -1.63 -16.01
CA ALA A 90 -14.68 -2.32 -15.82
C ALA A 90 -13.72 -2.11 -17.00
N ASP A 91 -14.18 -2.38 -18.24
CA ASP A 91 -13.33 -2.28 -19.43
C ASP A 91 -12.87 -0.84 -19.70
N GLN A 92 -13.77 0.14 -19.55
CA GLN A 92 -13.45 1.55 -19.75
C GLN A 92 -12.45 2.03 -18.70
N PHE A 93 -12.71 1.76 -17.42
CA PHE A 93 -11.86 2.20 -16.32
C PHE A 93 -10.47 1.57 -16.40
N VAL A 94 -10.39 0.26 -16.60
CA VAL A 94 -9.13 -0.47 -16.71
C VAL A 94 -8.37 -0.08 -17.97
N GLY A 95 -9.08 0.18 -19.07
CA GLY A 95 -8.47 0.69 -20.30
C GLY A 95 -7.80 2.05 -20.10
N LEU A 96 -8.42 2.96 -19.35
CA LEU A 96 -7.83 4.25 -18.99
C LEU A 96 -6.65 4.08 -18.03
N VAL A 97 -6.76 3.22 -17.02
CA VAL A 97 -5.63 2.88 -16.13
C VAL A 97 -4.44 2.41 -16.95
N ALA A 98 -4.64 1.45 -17.86
CA ALA A 98 -3.58 0.89 -18.69
C ALA A 98 -2.85 1.94 -19.56
N GLN A 99 -3.56 2.97 -20.02
CA GLN A 99 -2.96 4.07 -20.78
C GLN A 99 -2.07 4.97 -19.91
N ASP A 100 -2.42 5.13 -18.63
CA ASP A 100 -1.70 6.00 -17.70
C ASP A 100 -0.57 5.29 -16.94
N LEU A 101 -0.51 3.95 -17.02
CA LEU A 101 0.56 3.16 -16.42
C LEU A 101 1.92 3.49 -17.04
N ARG A 102 2.92 3.62 -16.18
CA ARG A 102 4.32 3.89 -16.52
C ARG A 102 5.20 2.76 -16.00
N SER A 103 6.42 2.67 -16.53
CA SER A 103 7.39 1.67 -16.08
C SER A 103 7.65 1.76 -14.58
N LEU A 104 7.71 0.61 -13.93
CA LEU A 104 8.01 0.48 -12.52
C LEU A 104 9.41 0.99 -12.18
N PRO A 105 9.59 1.60 -10.99
CA PRO A 105 10.92 1.85 -10.45
C PRO A 105 11.73 0.55 -10.36
N LYS A 106 13.05 0.63 -10.61
CA LYS A 106 13.95 -0.55 -10.60
C LYS A 106 13.87 -1.35 -9.29
N GLN A 107 13.63 -0.69 -8.17
CA GLN A 107 13.50 -1.32 -6.85
C GLN A 107 12.25 -2.20 -6.76
N VAL A 108 11.14 -1.75 -7.36
CA VAL A 108 9.88 -2.51 -7.42
C VAL A 108 10.01 -3.66 -8.41
N ALA A 109 10.49 -3.39 -9.62
CA ALA A 109 10.63 -4.39 -10.69
C ALA A 109 11.58 -5.54 -10.31
N LYS A 110 12.59 -5.27 -9.47
CA LYS A 110 13.55 -6.28 -8.98
C LYS A 110 13.15 -6.90 -7.64
N ASN A 111 11.99 -6.56 -7.09
CA ASN A 111 11.54 -7.11 -5.83
C ASN A 111 11.31 -8.63 -5.97
N PRO A 112 11.87 -9.48 -5.08
CA PRO A 112 11.71 -10.93 -5.14
C PRO A 112 10.25 -11.40 -5.12
N SER A 113 9.38 -10.74 -4.35
CA SER A 113 7.95 -11.04 -4.30
C SER A 113 7.26 -10.75 -5.63
N PHE A 114 7.62 -9.64 -6.29
CA PHE A 114 7.10 -9.31 -7.61
C PHE A 114 7.56 -10.32 -8.67
N ILE A 115 8.85 -10.66 -8.70
CA ILE A 115 9.39 -11.66 -9.63
C ILE A 115 8.72 -13.03 -9.43
N SER A 116 8.57 -13.46 -8.18
CA SER A 116 7.88 -14.72 -7.86
C SER A 116 6.42 -14.69 -8.28
N THR A 117 5.76 -13.54 -8.14
CA THR A 117 4.38 -13.32 -8.57
C THR A 117 4.25 -13.40 -10.09
N LEU A 118 5.15 -12.79 -10.86
CA LEU A 118 5.17 -12.89 -12.33
C LEU A 118 5.25 -14.35 -12.80
N ALA A 119 6.11 -15.17 -12.17
CA ALA A 119 6.21 -16.59 -12.49
C ALA A 119 4.90 -17.35 -12.22
N LYS A 120 4.18 -17.02 -11.15
CA LYS A 120 2.89 -17.64 -10.82
C LYS A 120 1.78 -17.16 -11.74
N ILE A 121 1.77 -15.89 -12.13
CA ILE A 121 0.85 -15.36 -13.14
C ILE A 121 0.98 -16.14 -14.44
N ASP A 122 2.21 -16.38 -14.90
CA ASP A 122 2.49 -17.16 -16.11
C ASP A 122 2.03 -18.62 -15.95
N GLN A 123 2.36 -19.25 -14.82
CA GLN A 123 1.95 -20.62 -14.51
C GLN A 123 0.42 -20.79 -14.49
N LEU A 124 -0.30 -19.84 -13.89
CA LEU A 124 -1.76 -19.83 -13.80
C LEU A 124 -2.43 -19.37 -15.09
N LYS A 125 -1.65 -18.85 -16.05
CA LYS A 125 -2.14 -18.21 -17.28
C LYS A 125 -3.19 -17.14 -16.97
N ALA A 126 -2.95 -16.38 -15.90
CA ALA A 126 -3.89 -15.38 -15.43
C ALA A 126 -4.02 -14.24 -16.44
N LYS A 127 -5.24 -13.73 -16.62
CA LYS A 127 -5.49 -12.56 -17.46
C LYS A 127 -4.95 -11.33 -16.74
N VAL A 128 -4.04 -10.60 -17.39
CA VAL A 128 -3.40 -9.41 -16.82
C VAL A 128 -3.61 -8.17 -17.67
N VAL A 129 -3.64 -7.02 -17.01
CA VAL A 129 -3.54 -5.71 -17.64
C VAL A 129 -2.18 -5.14 -17.28
N LYS A 130 -1.53 -4.58 -18.28
CA LYS A 130 -0.24 -3.91 -18.17
C LYS A 130 -0.31 -2.57 -18.89
N GLY A 131 0.67 -1.71 -18.66
CA GLY A 131 0.78 -0.44 -19.36
C GLY A 131 0.94 -0.64 -20.86
N VAL A 132 0.33 0.25 -21.64
CA VAL A 132 0.41 0.22 -23.11
C VAL A 132 1.88 0.38 -23.53
N GLY A 133 2.38 -0.57 -24.32
CA GLY A 133 3.77 -0.58 -24.78
C GLY A 133 4.80 -1.09 -23.76
N LEU A 134 4.38 -1.49 -22.56
CA LEU A 134 5.27 -2.01 -21.53
C LEU A 134 5.39 -3.54 -21.55
N LYS A 135 6.54 -4.03 -21.10
CA LYS A 135 6.76 -5.45 -20.79
C LYS A 135 6.20 -5.78 -19.40
N ALA A 136 5.89 -7.06 -19.17
CA ALA A 136 5.27 -7.49 -17.92
C ALA A 136 6.21 -7.33 -16.70
N ASP A 137 7.52 -7.51 -16.89
CA ASP A 137 8.55 -7.36 -15.86
C ASP A 137 8.92 -5.91 -15.54
N GLU A 138 8.41 -4.96 -16.34
CA GLU A 138 8.65 -3.53 -16.18
C GLU A 138 7.35 -2.75 -15.91
N SER A 139 6.19 -3.40 -15.94
CA SER A 139 4.88 -2.77 -15.81
C SER A 139 4.22 -3.06 -14.47
N PRO A 140 3.52 -2.10 -13.87
CA PRO A 140 2.48 -2.41 -12.90
C PRO A 140 1.44 -3.37 -13.52
N LEU A 141 0.89 -4.28 -12.71
CA LEU A 141 -0.05 -5.28 -13.20
C LEU A 141 -1.35 -5.28 -12.40
N LEU A 142 -2.47 -5.32 -13.12
CA LEU A 142 -3.76 -5.76 -12.59
C LEU A 142 -3.99 -7.22 -13.04
N VAL A 143 -4.39 -8.09 -12.11
CA VAL A 143 -4.60 -9.51 -12.38
C VAL A 143 -6.08 -9.84 -12.20
N TYR A 144 -6.77 -10.18 -13.30
CA TYR A 144 -8.19 -10.51 -13.29
C TYR A 144 -8.46 -11.84 -12.58
N ASP A 145 -9.52 -11.84 -11.77
CA ASP A 145 -10.19 -13.00 -11.19
C ASP A 145 -9.31 -13.96 -10.37
N CYS A 146 -8.10 -13.54 -10.03
CA CYS A 146 -7.17 -14.30 -9.20
C CYS A 146 -7.31 -13.93 -7.72
N VAL A 147 -7.32 -14.93 -6.84
CA VAL A 147 -7.24 -14.72 -5.39
C VAL A 147 -5.78 -14.38 -5.06
N HIS A 148 -5.55 -13.33 -4.28
CA HIS A 148 -4.21 -12.81 -3.96
C HIS A 148 -3.28 -13.87 -3.37
N SER A 149 -3.83 -14.77 -2.53
CA SER A 149 -3.07 -15.87 -1.92
C SER A 149 -2.50 -16.89 -2.91
N PHE A 150 -3.06 -17.00 -4.12
CA PHE A 150 -2.50 -17.83 -5.18
C PHE A 150 -1.26 -17.22 -5.83
N LEU A 151 -1.10 -15.89 -5.74
CA LEU A 151 0.03 -15.15 -6.28
C LEU A 151 1.19 -15.08 -5.27
N GLY A 152 0.88 -15.10 -3.98
CA GLY A 152 1.89 -15.21 -2.93
C GLY A 152 1.35 -14.87 -1.55
N THR A 153 2.27 -14.85 -0.60
CA THR A 153 2.01 -14.44 0.79
C THR A 153 2.48 -13.02 1.01
N GLY A 154 1.67 -12.17 1.63
CA GLY A 154 2.00 -10.76 1.86
C GLY A 154 1.91 -9.92 0.58
N ALA A 155 2.73 -8.86 0.50
CA ALA A 155 2.75 -7.98 -0.66
C ALA A 155 3.34 -8.70 -1.89
N THR A 156 2.54 -8.84 -2.94
CA THR A 156 2.92 -9.52 -4.19
C THR A 156 3.46 -8.55 -5.26
N GLY A 157 3.28 -7.25 -5.07
CA GLY A 157 3.66 -6.23 -6.05
C GLY A 157 2.67 -6.07 -7.21
N VAL A 158 1.48 -6.70 -7.13
CA VAL A 158 0.41 -6.59 -8.12
C VAL A 158 -0.91 -6.30 -7.42
N VAL A 159 -1.89 -5.80 -8.17
CA VAL A 159 -3.26 -5.61 -7.69
C VAL A 159 -4.16 -6.67 -8.30
N THR A 160 -4.90 -7.43 -7.49
CA THR A 160 -5.92 -8.34 -8.01
C THR A 160 -7.19 -7.55 -8.33
N LEU A 161 -7.91 -7.98 -9.37
CA LEU A 161 -9.08 -7.28 -9.89
C LEU A 161 -10.25 -8.25 -10.03
N HIS A 162 -11.40 -7.87 -9.46
CA HIS A 162 -12.67 -8.59 -9.57
C HIS A 162 -13.77 -7.68 -10.07
N THR A 163 -14.70 -8.26 -10.84
CA THR A 163 -15.89 -7.54 -11.29
C THR A 163 -17.12 -7.95 -10.50
N PHE A 164 -18.08 -7.04 -10.34
CA PHE A 164 -19.36 -7.33 -9.69
C PHE A 164 -20.54 -6.67 -10.43
N ARG A 165 -21.73 -7.23 -10.25
CA ARG A 165 -23.00 -6.72 -10.79
C ARG A 165 -23.88 -6.08 -9.73
N THR A 166 -23.72 -6.47 -8.47
CA THR A 166 -24.56 -5.99 -7.36
C THR A 166 -23.72 -5.63 -6.13
N ALA A 167 -24.21 -4.72 -5.29
CA ALA A 167 -23.54 -4.38 -4.02
C ALA A 167 -23.35 -5.60 -3.10
N LYS A 168 -24.31 -6.53 -3.10
CA LYS A 168 -24.20 -7.79 -2.35
C LYS A 168 -23.01 -8.62 -2.83
N GLU A 169 -22.83 -8.73 -4.15
CA GLU A 169 -21.69 -9.44 -4.74
C GLU A 169 -20.37 -8.73 -4.44
N ALA A 170 -20.32 -7.39 -4.50
CA ALA A 170 -19.15 -6.62 -4.09
C ALA A 170 -18.74 -6.96 -2.65
N GLY A 171 -19.71 -7.04 -1.72
CA GLY A 171 -19.46 -7.42 -0.33
C GLY A 171 -19.01 -8.87 -0.15
N GLN A 172 -19.38 -9.78 -1.06
CA GLN A 172 -18.89 -11.17 -1.07
C GLN A 172 -17.45 -11.24 -1.57
N LEU A 173 -17.15 -10.54 -2.68
CA LEU A 173 -15.81 -10.45 -3.25
C LEU A 173 -14.83 -9.76 -2.30
N ALA A 174 -15.28 -8.75 -1.55
CA ALA A 174 -14.49 -8.09 -0.50
C ALA A 174 -13.96 -9.05 0.57
N LYS A 175 -14.63 -10.19 0.79
CA LYS A 175 -14.23 -11.22 1.75
C LYS A 175 -13.49 -12.40 1.12
N ARG A 176 -13.37 -12.40 -0.22
CA ARG A 176 -12.76 -13.50 -0.97
C ARG A 176 -11.26 -13.59 -0.68
N ASP A 177 -10.61 -12.43 -0.65
CA ASP A 177 -9.24 -12.27 -0.23
C ASP A 177 -9.20 -11.98 1.28
N LEU A 178 -8.74 -12.96 2.06
CA LEU A 178 -8.58 -12.85 3.52
C LEU A 178 -7.33 -12.05 3.90
N LEU A 179 -7.16 -10.88 3.27
CA LEU A 179 -6.06 -9.97 3.59
C LEU A 179 -6.38 -9.14 4.84
N PRO A 180 -5.36 -8.79 5.64
CA PRO A 180 -5.53 -7.94 6.81
C PRO A 180 -5.70 -6.48 6.38
N TYR A 181 -6.83 -6.15 5.75
CA TYR A 181 -7.05 -4.82 5.19
C TYR A 181 -7.00 -3.75 6.27
N GLY A 182 -6.12 -2.76 6.10
CA GLY A 182 -6.11 -1.57 6.95
C GLY A 182 -7.36 -0.75 6.75
N GLN A 183 -7.81 -0.65 5.50
CA GLN A 183 -8.93 0.19 5.10
C GLN A 183 -9.64 -0.40 3.87
N VAL A 184 -10.94 -0.10 3.75
CA VAL A 184 -11.68 -0.24 2.50
C VAL A 184 -12.05 1.15 1.98
N SER A 185 -11.71 1.47 0.73
CA SER A 185 -12.22 2.65 0.04
C SER A 185 -13.38 2.26 -0.89
N VAL A 186 -14.50 2.99 -0.80
CA VAL A 186 -15.70 2.78 -1.62
C VAL A 186 -15.95 4.05 -2.42
N TRP A 187 -15.92 3.93 -3.74
CA TRP A 187 -16.14 5.02 -4.68
C TRP A 187 -17.56 4.92 -5.24
N ASN A 188 -18.47 5.71 -4.68
CA ASN A 188 -19.89 5.75 -5.00
C ASN A 188 -20.51 7.06 -4.50
N GLU A 189 -21.07 7.88 -5.39
CA GLU A 189 -21.76 9.12 -5.00
C GLU A 189 -23.13 8.86 -4.35
N LYS A 190 -23.71 7.67 -4.51
CA LYS A 190 -24.95 7.26 -3.85
C LYS A 190 -24.66 6.76 -2.44
N LEU A 191 -24.59 7.69 -1.48
CA LEU A 191 -24.26 7.41 -0.08
C LEU A 191 -25.13 6.28 0.53
N ALA A 192 -26.43 6.25 0.25
CA ALA A 192 -27.31 5.18 0.74
C ALA A 192 -26.85 3.78 0.30
N CYS A 193 -26.46 3.61 -0.96
CA CYS A 193 -25.92 2.36 -1.50
C CYS A 193 -24.59 2.00 -0.83
N ALA A 194 -23.72 2.99 -0.59
CA ALA A 194 -22.48 2.77 0.14
C ALA A 194 -22.73 2.26 1.57
N TYR A 195 -23.68 2.85 2.31
CA TYR A 195 -24.01 2.41 3.67
C TYR A 195 -24.61 1.00 3.73
N GLU A 196 -25.37 0.57 2.71
CA GLU A 196 -25.85 -0.81 2.61
C GLU A 196 -24.71 -1.84 2.47
N LEU A 197 -23.57 -1.42 1.89
CA LEU A 197 -22.40 -2.28 1.70
C LEU A 197 -21.55 -2.42 2.97
N ILE A 198 -21.46 -1.38 3.81
CA ILE A 198 -20.58 -1.33 5.00
C ILE A 198 -20.69 -2.55 5.93
N PRO A 199 -21.89 -3.08 6.27
CA PRO A 199 -22.02 -4.30 7.06
C PRO A 199 -21.26 -5.51 6.49
N LEU A 200 -21.08 -5.54 5.16
CA LEU A 200 -20.44 -6.64 4.44
C LEU A 200 -18.92 -6.47 4.33
N LEU A 201 -18.35 -5.33 4.70
CA LEU A 201 -16.93 -5.07 4.48
C LEU A 201 -16.03 -5.71 5.55
N PRO A 202 -14.81 -6.15 5.18
CA PRO A 202 -13.90 -6.81 6.12
C PRO A 202 -13.26 -5.84 7.12
N SER A 203 -12.87 -4.61 6.72
CA SER A 203 -12.16 -3.66 7.59
C SER A 203 -13.08 -2.86 8.50
N ALA A 204 -12.57 -2.46 9.66
CA ALA A 204 -13.21 -1.51 10.57
C ALA A 204 -13.20 -0.08 10.03
N ILE A 205 -12.24 0.26 9.17
CA ILE A 205 -12.11 1.61 8.58
C ILE A 205 -12.65 1.56 7.15
N VAL A 206 -13.64 2.41 6.90
CA VAL A 206 -14.26 2.58 5.59
C VAL A 206 -14.16 4.05 5.17
N ALA A 207 -13.52 4.32 4.05
CA ALA A 207 -13.58 5.61 3.39
C ALA A 207 -14.56 5.59 2.23
N LEU A 208 -15.40 6.60 2.13
CA LEU A 208 -16.29 6.80 0.99
C LEU A 208 -15.77 8.00 0.19
N ASN A 209 -15.54 7.80 -1.12
CA ASN A 209 -15.01 8.80 -2.06
C ASN A 209 -13.71 9.49 -1.60
N CYS A 210 -12.89 8.79 -0.79
CA CYS A 210 -11.57 9.24 -0.39
C CYS A 210 -10.64 8.06 -0.08
N PHE A 211 -9.38 8.38 0.20
CA PHE A 211 -8.32 7.40 0.44
C PHE A 211 -7.38 7.93 1.53
N ASN A 212 -6.90 7.04 2.42
CA ASN A 212 -5.98 7.39 3.51
C ASN A 212 -6.34 8.66 4.32
N PRO A 213 -7.58 8.79 4.85
CA PRO A 213 -7.92 9.93 5.67
C PRO A 213 -7.17 9.92 7.02
N ASP A 214 -6.89 11.10 7.56
CA ASP A 214 -6.37 11.28 8.92
C ASP A 214 -7.43 10.87 9.95
N LEU A 215 -7.22 9.75 10.65
CA LEU A 215 -8.19 9.20 11.61
C LEU A 215 -8.10 9.84 13.01
N SER A 216 -7.10 10.70 13.26
CA SER A 216 -6.93 11.36 14.56
C SER A 216 -8.19 12.07 15.11
N PRO A 217 -9.08 12.65 14.28
CA PRO A 217 -10.30 13.31 14.79
C PRO A 217 -11.30 12.39 15.47
N ILE A 218 -11.32 11.11 15.11
CA ILE A 218 -12.36 10.16 15.54
C ILE A 218 -11.80 8.96 16.32
N GLN A 219 -10.48 8.78 16.31
CA GLN A 219 -9.76 7.68 16.94
C GLN A 219 -10.19 7.41 18.39
N LYS A 220 -10.23 8.46 19.23
CA LYS A 220 -10.58 8.33 20.66
C LYS A 220 -12.00 7.82 20.88
N ALA A 221 -12.94 8.18 19.99
CA ALA A 221 -14.31 7.70 20.08
C ALA A 221 -14.40 6.21 19.72
N PHE A 222 -13.70 5.82 18.65
CA PHE A 222 -13.62 4.43 18.21
C PHE A 222 -12.99 3.52 19.26
N GLU A 223 -11.84 3.91 19.83
CA GLU A 223 -11.15 3.16 20.89
C GLU A 223 -11.97 3.10 22.18
N GLY A 224 -12.76 4.14 22.47
CA GLY A 224 -13.66 4.19 23.62
C GLY A 224 -14.98 3.46 23.44
N ASP A 225 -15.20 2.78 22.31
CA ASP A 225 -16.46 2.09 21.96
C ASP A 225 -17.69 3.03 21.99
N ARG A 226 -17.51 4.29 21.58
CA ARG A 226 -18.56 5.32 21.61
C ARG A 226 -19.05 5.67 20.22
N ASN A 227 -20.33 6.02 20.12
CA ASN A 227 -20.83 6.68 18.92
C ASN A 227 -20.39 8.15 18.95
N ASP A 228 -19.80 8.63 17.86
CA ASP A 228 -19.36 10.02 17.74
C ASP A 228 -19.31 10.46 16.29
N VAL A 229 -19.38 11.77 16.07
CA VAL A 229 -19.30 12.40 14.76
C VAL A 229 -18.41 13.62 14.85
N ALA A 230 -17.47 13.75 13.90
CA ALA A 230 -16.60 14.90 13.80
C ALA A 230 -16.59 15.45 12.38
N LEU A 231 -16.49 16.77 12.25
CA LEU A 231 -16.34 17.46 10.97
C LEU A 231 -15.05 18.28 11.02
N VAL A 232 -14.00 17.79 10.34
CA VAL A 232 -12.65 18.35 10.43
C VAL A 232 -12.02 18.41 9.04
N LYS A 233 -11.50 19.58 8.64
CA LYS A 233 -10.82 19.81 7.34
C LYS A 233 -11.62 19.29 6.13
N ASN A 234 -12.93 19.59 6.07
CA ASN A 234 -13.82 19.13 4.99
C ASN A 234 -14.00 17.61 4.90
N TYR A 235 -13.88 16.90 6.03
CA TYR A 235 -14.22 15.49 6.14
C TYR A 235 -15.24 15.27 7.26
N HIS A 236 -16.24 14.44 6.98
CA HIS A 236 -17.11 13.82 7.95
C HIS A 236 -16.42 12.57 8.47
N TYR A 237 -16.41 12.41 9.79
CA TYR A 237 -15.97 11.20 10.45
C TYR A 237 -17.10 10.70 11.33
N GLU A 238 -17.35 9.40 11.29
CA GLU A 238 -18.30 8.74 12.16
C GLU A 238 -17.61 7.56 12.85
N SER A 239 -17.84 7.42 14.16
CA SER A 239 -17.68 6.14 14.84
C SER A 239 -19.04 5.63 15.24
N LEU A 240 -19.42 4.44 14.77
CA LEU A 240 -20.69 3.80 15.15
C LEU A 240 -20.65 2.29 14.95
N VAL A 241 -21.71 1.60 15.42
CA VAL A 241 -21.90 0.18 15.16
C VAL A 241 -22.71 -0.03 13.88
N VAL A 242 -22.12 -0.69 12.89
CA VAL A 242 -22.77 -1.09 11.63
C VAL A 242 -22.56 -2.59 11.41
N GLY A 243 -23.65 -3.35 11.24
CA GLY A 243 -23.55 -4.80 11.03
C GLY A 243 -22.91 -5.53 12.22
N ALA A 244 -23.27 -5.14 13.45
CA ALA A 244 -22.71 -5.66 14.71
C ALA A 244 -21.20 -5.43 14.92
N LYS A 245 -20.56 -4.57 14.12
CA LYS A 245 -19.15 -4.21 14.25
C LYS A 245 -19.02 -2.70 14.46
N ARG A 246 -18.14 -2.29 15.36
CA ARG A 246 -17.68 -0.90 15.48
C ARG A 246 -16.91 -0.54 14.22
N ARG A 247 -17.26 0.59 13.61
CA ARG A 247 -16.64 1.10 12.38
C ARG A 247 -16.17 2.54 12.57
N ILE A 248 -15.16 2.91 11.80
CA ILE A 248 -14.89 4.29 11.42
C ILE A 248 -15.36 4.46 9.98
N ILE A 249 -16.21 5.44 9.73
CA ILE A 249 -16.65 5.82 8.38
C ILE A 249 -16.16 7.25 8.14
N VAL A 250 -15.49 7.48 7.01
CA VAL A 250 -14.96 8.80 6.65
C VAL A 250 -15.35 9.14 5.23
N PHE A 251 -15.77 10.38 4.98
CA PHE A 251 -16.05 10.86 3.63
C PHE A 251 -15.90 12.38 3.54
N PRO A 252 -15.49 12.93 2.39
CA PRO A 252 -15.35 14.36 2.23
C PRO A 252 -16.72 15.07 2.34
N VAL A 253 -16.74 16.23 2.98
CA VAL A 253 -17.88 17.14 3.08
C VAL A 253 -17.50 18.45 2.46
N GLY A 254 -18.16 18.77 1.37
CA GLY A 254 -17.89 19.97 0.60
C GLY A 254 -18.61 19.87 -0.72
N THR A 255 -19.06 21.00 -1.20
CA THR A 255 -19.76 21.17 -2.46
C THR A 255 -18.93 20.66 -3.64
N ILE A 256 -19.50 19.70 -4.38
CA ILE A 256 -19.45 19.72 -5.84
C ILE A 256 -20.09 21.05 -6.25
N PHE A 257 -19.33 22.14 -6.21
CA PHE A 257 -19.76 23.34 -6.91
C PHE A 257 -19.58 23.04 -8.38
N ALA A 258 -20.69 22.71 -9.04
CA ALA A 258 -20.84 22.94 -10.45
C ALA A 258 -20.43 24.39 -10.74
N ASN A 259 -19.39 24.55 -11.57
CA ASN A 259 -19.13 25.73 -12.39
C ASN A 259 -18.54 25.25 -13.71
#